data_AF-A0A937UMF0-F1
#
_entry.id   AF-A0A937UMF0-F1
#
_cell.length_a   1.000
_cell.length_b   1.000
_cell.length_c   1.000
_cell.angle_alpha   90.00
_cell.angle_beta   90.00
_cell.angle_gamma   90.00
#
_symmetry.space_group_name_H-M   'P 1'
#
loop_
_entity.id
_entity.type
_entity.pdbx_description
1 polymer ?
#
loop_
_entity_poly.entity_id
_entity_poly.type
_entity_poly.pdbx_seq_one_letter_code
_entity_poly.pdbx_strand_id
1 'polypeptide(L)' 'MTYKNCDAVRAAGAAPLYRGQPGYTEGSRGLDRDSDGVACEN' A
#
# COMPACT_ATOMS: atom_id res chain seq x y z
N MET A 1 -6.16 -10.02 2.35
CA MET A 1 -5.67 -9.07 3.37
C MET A 1 -5.53 -7.71 2.73
N THR A 2 -6.03 -6.65 3.35
CA THR A 2 -5.79 -5.26 2.97
C THR A 2 -5.20 -4.54 4.17
N TYR A 3 -4.11 -3.80 3.96
CA TYR A 3 -3.45 -3.08 5.04
C TYR A 3 -4.25 -1.81 5.37
N LYS A 4 -4.42 -1.53 6.66
CA LYS A 4 -5.17 -0.36 7.13
C LYS A 4 -4.44 0.96 6.85
N ASN A 5 -3.11 0.93 6.83
CA ASN A 5 -2.24 2.09 6.78
C ASN A 5 -0.81 1.67 6.39
N CYS A 6 -0.02 2.63 5.94
CA CYS A 6 1.36 2.39 5.51
C CYS A 6 2.28 1.88 6.61
N ASP A 7 2.01 2.16 7.89
CA ASP A 7 2.80 1.57 8.98
C ASP A 7 2.57 0.06 9.08
N ALA A 8 1.36 -0.43 8.83
CA ALA A 8 1.11 -1.87 8.81
C ALA A 8 1.85 -2.55 7.65
N VAL A 9 1.96 -1.86 6.50
CA VAL A 9 2.71 -2.31 5.33
C VAL A 9 4.22 -2.36 5.63
N ARG A 10 4.78 -1.28 6.21
CA ARG A 10 6.20 -1.23 6.62
C ARG A 10 6.50 -2.23 7.73
N ALA A 11 5.62 -2.37 8.72
CA ALA A 11 5.79 -3.34 9.82
C ALA A 11 5.75 -4.78 9.33
N ALA A 12 4.98 -5.07 8.28
CA ALA A 12 4.99 -6.37 7.61
C ALA A 12 6.22 -6.58 6.69
N GLY A 13 7.06 -5.56 6.50
CA GLY A 13 8.18 -5.61 5.55
C GLY A 13 7.72 -5.68 4.09
N ALA A 14 6.48 -5.27 3.81
CA ALA A 14 5.88 -5.30 2.47
C ALA A 14 5.94 -3.94 1.75
N ALA A 15 6.55 -2.92 2.38
CA ALA A 15 6.80 -1.62 1.76
C ALA A 15 8.10 -1.63 0.94
N PRO A 16 8.17 -0.93 -0.20
CA PRO A 16 7.05 -0.31 -0.93
C PRO A 16 6.14 -1.38 -1.54
N LEU A 17 4.82 -1.11 -1.54
CA LEU A 17 3.81 -2.09 -1.88
C LEU A 17 3.26 -1.82 -3.27
N TYR A 18 3.44 -2.77 -4.19
CA TYR A 18 3.20 -2.55 -5.61
C TYR A 18 1.82 -3.04 -6.06
N ARG A 19 1.29 -2.43 -7.12
CA ARG A 19 0.04 -2.86 -7.77
C ARG A 19 0.11 -4.35 -8.14
N GLY A 20 -0.82 -5.14 -7.60
CA GLY A 20 -0.87 -6.60 -7.74
C GLY A 20 -0.30 -7.39 -6.55
N GLN A 21 0.35 -6.74 -5.58
CA GLN A 21 0.72 -7.39 -4.33
C GLN A 21 -0.48 -7.55 -3.39
N PRO A 22 -0.53 -8.65 -2.61
CA PRO A 22 -1.57 -8.86 -1.62
C PRO A 22 -1.52 -7.76 -0.56
N GLY A 23 -2.59 -6.95 -0.52
CA GLY A 23 -2.70 -5.81 0.40
C GLY A 23 -2.57 -4.45 -0.25
N TYR A 24 -2.30 -4.39 -1.55
CA TYR A 24 -2.37 -3.16 -2.34
C TYR A 24 -3.83 -2.75 -2.46
N THR A 25 -4.14 -1.57 -1.94
CA THR A 25 -5.44 -0.92 -2.10
C THR A 25 -5.25 0.38 -2.86
N GLU A 26 -6.01 0.52 -3.95
CA GLU A 26 -6.09 1.72 -4.79
C GLU A 26 -7.40 2.49 -4.52
N GLY A 27 -7.38 3.82 -4.70
CA GLY A 27 -8.55 4.71 -4.56
C GLY A 27 -8.69 5.39 -3.19
N SER A 28 -9.89 5.90 -2.85
CA SER A 28 -10.12 6.79 -1.68
C SER A 28 -9.92 6.15 -0.30
N ARG A 29 -9.75 4.83 -0.24
CA ARG A 29 -9.36 4.04 0.95
C ARG A 29 -8.03 3.30 0.73
N GLY A 30 -7.35 3.66 -0.35
CA GLY A 30 -6.10 3.09 -0.79
C GLY A 30 -4.90 3.66 -0.06
N LEU A 31 -3.82 2.88 -0.06
CA LEU A 31 -2.52 3.27 0.47
C LEU A 31 -1.71 4.06 -0.56
N ASP A 32 -2.03 3.83 -1.83
CA ASP A 32 -1.56 4.59 -2.98
C ASP A 32 -2.50 5.79 -3.20
N ARG A 33 -2.04 6.98 -2.77
CA ARG A 33 -2.87 8.19 -2.69
C ARG A 33 -2.81 9.02 -3.97
N ASP A 34 -1.74 8.89 -4.72
CA ASP A 34 -1.47 9.49 -6.02
C ASP A 34 -1.78 8.55 -7.19
N SER A 35 -2.10 7.28 -6.90
CA SER A 35 -2.47 6.25 -7.88
C SER A 35 -1.37 6.00 -8.92
N ASP A 36 -0.12 6.12 -8.51
CA ASP A 36 1.04 5.95 -9.38
C ASP A 36 1.41 4.46 -9.58
N GLY A 37 0.85 3.57 -8.75
CA GLY A 37 1.13 2.14 -8.77
C GLY A 37 1.99 1.65 -7.60
N VAL A 38 2.45 2.54 -6.73
CA VAL A 38 3.31 2.28 -5.57
C VAL A 38 2.66 2.85 -4.31
N ALA A 39 2.25 1.97 -3.41
CA ALA A 39 1.76 2.36 -2.10
C ALA A 39 2.91 2.41 -1.09
N CYS A 40 2.89 3.41 -0.21
CA CYS A 40 3.78 3.51 0.94
C CYS A 40 5.28 3.55 0.58
N GLU A 41 5.61 4.27 -0.48
CA GLU A 41 6.99 4.53 -0.92
C GLU A 41 7.80 5.44 0.02
N ASN A 42 7.13 6.18 0.92
CA ASN A 42 7.72 7.04 1.94
C ASN A 42 6.98 6.90 3.29
#